data_AF-A0A957LEE6-F1
#
_entry.id   AF-A0A957LEE6-F1
#
_cell.length_a   1.000
_cell.length_b   1.000
_cell.length_c   1.000
_cell.angle_alpha   90.00
_cell.angle_beta   90.00
_cell.angle_gamma   90.00
#
_symmetry.space_group_name_H-M   'P 1'
#
loop_
_entity.id
_entity.type
_entity.pdbx_description
1 polymer ?
#
loop_
_entity_poly.entity_id
_entity_poly.type
_entity_poly.pdbx_seq_one_letter_code
_entity_poly.pdbx_strand_id
1 'polypeptide(L)'
;MIEGSFSRFLGGRVELSEIATKLGRALEDSHESGETADLYIVHLHPDDAAVFDERPETCERLVNYLVQLAKQTAISLPERPVVRLQADEAIALKHIQIEARYQDNTEQATQRYRPSQLTDADAVAQAIRKLDAFLIVDGREHVELRKSLLTLGRHEDNDIVLESPAISRKHAQLRWRYGRFIIYDLGSRAGTLVNDQLITEYVLHPGDVITLANYTLIYGEGAATGERPRPQSSVLNGEETVARPGTTPLNKDVDHSDQGNV
;
A
#
# COMPACT_ATOMS: atom_id res chain seq x y z
N MET A 1 -8.56 39.34 0.84
CA MET A 1 -7.35 39.65 1.63
C MET A 1 -7.48 38.90 2.95
N ILE A 2 -6.80 37.76 3.09
CA ILE A 2 -6.75 36.99 4.34
C ILE A 2 -5.28 36.78 4.64
N GLU A 3 -4.74 37.68 5.47
CA GLU A 3 -3.47 37.52 6.17
C GLU A 3 -3.64 36.44 7.23
N GLY A 4 -3.36 35.19 6.88
CA GLY A 4 -3.01 34.18 7.87
C GLY A 4 -1.59 34.46 8.33
N SER A 5 -1.43 34.90 9.58
CA SER A 5 -0.16 35.30 10.18
C SER A 5 0.93 34.21 10.06
N PHE A 6 1.77 34.30 9.02
CA PHE A 6 3.06 33.61 8.94
C PHE A 6 4.02 34.38 9.83
N SER A 7 4.09 34.01 11.10
CA SER A 7 4.91 34.69 12.10
C SER A 7 6.37 34.76 11.63
N ARG A 8 6.92 35.98 11.52
CA ARG A 8 8.34 36.26 11.25
C ARG A 8 9.19 35.66 12.37
N PHE A 9 10.01 34.66 12.05
CA PHE A 9 11.14 34.27 12.89
C PHE A 9 12.43 34.67 12.18
N LEU A 10 13.21 35.53 12.85
CA LEU A 10 14.46 36.09 12.36
C LEU A 10 15.55 35.00 12.26
N GLY A 11 16.29 35.00 11.14
CA GLY A 11 17.65 34.46 11.11
C GLY A 11 18.02 33.64 9.88
N GLY A 12 17.92 34.21 8.68
CA GLY A 12 18.66 33.73 7.50
C GLY A 12 18.37 32.30 7.02
N ARG A 13 17.20 31.73 7.36
CA ARG A 13 16.70 30.42 6.94
C ARG A 13 15.54 30.60 5.96
N VAL A 14 15.21 29.56 5.19
CA VAL A 14 14.05 29.56 4.29
C VAL A 14 12.77 29.89 5.07
N GLU A 15 11.99 30.88 4.60
CA GLU A 15 10.72 31.25 5.22
C GLU A 15 9.53 30.46 4.64
N LEU A 16 8.56 30.11 5.49
CA LEU A 16 7.35 29.41 5.07
C LEU A 16 6.50 30.22 4.07
N SER A 17 6.53 31.54 4.19
CA SER A 17 5.91 32.50 3.26
C SER A 17 6.50 32.40 1.86
N GLU A 18 7.81 32.16 1.75
CA GLU A 18 8.53 32.01 0.49
C GLU A 18 8.16 30.70 -0.20
N ILE A 19 8.09 29.60 0.57
CA ILE A 19 7.59 28.31 0.08
C ILE A 19 6.15 28.46 -0.43
N ALA A 20 5.26 29.08 0.36
CA ALA A 20 3.86 29.29 -0.02
C ALA A 20 3.72 30.12 -1.30
N THR A 21 4.54 31.17 -1.45
CA THR A 21 4.53 32.02 -2.66
C THR A 21 4.96 31.23 -3.89
N LYS A 22 6.04 30.45 -3.79
CA LYS A 22 6.50 29.60 -4.90
C LYS A 22 5.51 28.48 -5.22
N LEU A 23 4.86 27.89 -4.21
CA LEU A 23 3.80 26.90 -4.40
C LEU A 23 2.60 27.48 -5.15
N GLY A 24 2.20 28.71 -4.82
CA GLY A 24 1.14 29.41 -5.54
C GLY A 24 1.46 29.61 -7.01
N ARG A 25 2.69 30.04 -7.33
CA ARG A 25 3.16 30.12 -8.71
C ARG A 25 3.15 28.77 -9.40
N ALA A 26 3.67 27.72 -8.75
CA ALA A 26 3.66 26.38 -9.31
C ALA A 26 2.24 25.84 -9.59
N LEU A 27 1.25 26.23 -8.77
CA LEU A 27 -0.16 25.91 -9.02
C LEU A 27 -0.70 26.65 -10.27
N GLU A 28 -0.44 27.95 -10.38
CA GLU A 28 -0.85 28.78 -11.51
C GLU A 28 -0.18 28.31 -12.82
N ASP A 29 1.15 28.13 -12.80
CA ASP A 29 1.96 27.63 -13.93
C ASP A 29 1.47 26.25 -14.38
N SER A 30 1.08 25.39 -13.42
CA SER A 30 0.52 24.09 -13.73
C SER A 30 -0.81 24.21 -14.46
N HIS A 31 -1.74 25.01 -13.92
CA HIS A 31 -3.05 25.23 -14.51
C HIS A 31 -2.97 25.83 -15.93
N GLU A 32 -2.06 26.77 -16.16
CA GLU A 32 -1.81 27.35 -17.49
C GLU A 32 -1.31 26.32 -18.51
N SER A 33 -0.61 25.28 -18.03
CA SER A 33 -0.14 24.17 -18.87
C SER A 33 -1.23 23.15 -19.24
N GLY A 34 -2.46 23.33 -18.72
CA GLY A 34 -3.65 22.54 -19.08
C GLY A 34 -4.05 21.46 -18.07
N GLU A 35 -3.23 21.20 -17.05
CA GLU A 35 -3.48 20.19 -16.00
C GLU A 35 -3.15 20.79 -14.65
N THR A 36 -3.81 20.37 -13.57
CA THR A 36 -3.46 20.82 -12.21
C THR A 36 -2.70 19.73 -11.48
N ALA A 37 -1.50 20.05 -11.01
CA ALA A 37 -0.69 19.12 -10.27
C ALA A 37 -1.34 18.75 -8.93
N ASP A 38 -1.18 17.49 -8.53
CA ASP A 38 -1.72 16.95 -7.29
C ASP A 38 -0.61 16.63 -6.27
N LEU A 39 0.65 16.57 -6.70
CA LEU A 39 1.82 16.47 -5.83
C LEU A 39 2.78 17.65 -6.04
N TYR A 40 3.12 18.32 -4.96
CA TYR A 40 4.11 19.38 -4.91
C TYR A 40 5.27 18.97 -3.99
N ILE A 41 6.44 18.76 -4.58
CA ILE A 41 7.67 18.46 -3.85
C ILE A 41 8.47 19.75 -3.71
N VAL A 42 8.73 20.15 -2.48
CA VAL A 42 9.55 21.31 -2.13
C VAL A 42 10.94 20.79 -1.77
N HIS A 43 11.88 20.96 -2.69
CA HIS A 43 13.28 20.61 -2.50
C HIS A 43 14.00 21.75 -1.79
N LEU A 44 14.65 21.43 -0.68
CA LEU A 44 15.37 22.33 0.21
C LEU A 44 16.75 21.74 0.53
N HIS A 45 17.73 22.58 0.84
CA HIS A 45 18.97 22.09 1.42
C HIS A 45 18.68 21.34 2.75
N PRO A 46 19.39 20.24 3.09
CA PRO A 46 19.15 19.48 4.31
C PRO A 46 19.08 20.31 5.60
N ASP A 47 19.98 21.28 5.76
CA ASP A 47 19.98 22.19 6.93
C ASP A 47 18.72 23.05 7.03
N ASP A 48 18.12 23.42 5.90
CA ASP A 48 16.86 24.18 5.86
C ASP A 48 15.67 23.24 6.08
N ALA A 49 15.71 22.03 5.50
CA ALA A 49 14.68 21.01 5.67
C ALA A 49 14.52 20.57 7.14
N ALA A 50 15.64 20.38 7.85
CA ALA A 50 15.66 19.97 9.25
C ALA A 50 14.87 20.91 10.19
N VAL A 51 14.75 22.20 9.83
CA VAL A 51 13.97 23.19 10.59
C VAL A 51 12.46 22.89 10.56
N PHE A 52 12.01 22.25 9.49
CA PHE A 52 10.61 21.92 9.24
C PHE A 52 10.25 20.50 9.69
N ASP A 53 11.21 19.58 9.77
CA ASP A 53 11.02 18.23 10.33
C ASP A 53 10.58 18.28 11.80
N GLU A 54 10.98 19.31 12.54
CA GLU A 54 10.53 19.55 13.92
C GLU A 54 9.05 20.00 14.02
N ARG A 55 8.38 20.29 12.90
CA ARG A 55 7.04 20.90 12.82
C ARG A 55 6.16 20.21 11.78
N PRO A 56 5.62 19.02 12.05
CA PRO A 56 4.83 18.24 11.10
C PRO A 56 3.56 18.96 10.59
N GLU A 57 3.02 19.92 11.35
CA GLU A 57 1.89 20.75 10.91
C GLU A 57 2.21 21.66 9.71
N THR A 58 3.49 21.85 9.37
CA THR A 58 3.92 22.76 8.30
C THR A 58 3.39 22.31 6.93
N CYS A 59 3.48 21.02 6.62
CA CYS A 59 2.99 20.47 5.36
C CYS A 59 1.48 20.65 5.24
N GLU A 60 0.73 20.39 6.31
CA GLU A 60 -0.72 20.55 6.32
C GLU A 60 -1.14 22.02 6.11
N ARG A 61 -0.41 22.97 6.72
CA ARG A 61 -0.63 24.40 6.51
C ARG A 61 -0.43 24.81 5.05
N LEU A 62 0.61 24.28 4.39
CA LEU A 62 0.88 24.55 2.97
C LEU A 62 -0.19 23.94 2.05
N VAL A 63 -0.66 22.72 2.36
CA VAL A 63 -1.79 22.10 1.65
C VAL A 63 -3.06 22.94 1.78
N ASN A 64 -3.39 23.37 3.00
CA ASN A 64 -4.57 24.18 3.24
C ASN A 64 -4.49 25.54 2.53
N TYR A 65 -3.30 26.14 2.49
CA TYR A 65 -3.03 27.34 1.70
C TYR A 65 -3.28 27.11 0.21
N LEU A 66 -2.76 26.04 -0.39
CA LEU A 66 -2.98 25.72 -1.81
C LEU A 66 -4.46 25.48 -2.14
N VAL A 67 -5.18 24.74 -1.29
CA VAL A 67 -6.63 24.51 -1.45
C VAL A 67 -7.40 25.83 -1.39
N GLN A 68 -7.02 26.73 -0.49
CA GLN A 68 -7.66 28.03 -0.37
C GLN A 68 -7.33 28.93 -1.56
N LEU A 69 -6.09 28.92 -2.04
CA LEU A 69 -5.65 29.67 -3.20
C LEU A 69 -6.38 29.21 -4.46
N ALA A 70 -6.45 27.90 -4.72
CA ALA A 70 -7.18 27.35 -5.86
C ALA A 70 -8.65 27.76 -5.88
N LYS A 71 -9.32 27.79 -4.72
CA LYS A 71 -10.69 28.29 -4.60
C LYS A 71 -10.81 29.77 -4.95
N GLN A 72 -9.82 30.59 -4.59
CA GLN A 72 -9.82 32.03 -4.86
C GLN A 72 -9.52 32.36 -6.32
N THR A 73 -8.67 31.56 -6.96
CA THR A 73 -8.28 31.71 -8.37
C THR A 73 -9.17 30.93 -9.33
N ALA A 74 -10.23 30.27 -8.83
CA ALA A 74 -11.13 29.41 -9.57
C ALA A 74 -10.44 28.23 -10.31
N ILE A 75 -9.28 27.81 -9.82
CA ILE A 75 -8.54 26.65 -10.32
C ILE A 75 -9.21 25.37 -9.78
N SER A 76 -9.57 24.45 -10.68
CA SER A 76 -10.13 23.15 -10.31
C SER A 76 -9.02 22.18 -9.91
N LEU A 77 -9.08 21.67 -8.68
CA LEU A 77 -8.19 20.62 -8.18
C LEU A 77 -8.88 19.26 -8.32
N PRO A 78 -8.28 18.26 -9.01
CA PRO A 78 -8.88 16.95 -9.19
C PRO A 78 -9.01 16.19 -7.88
N GLU A 79 -8.00 16.30 -7.01
CA GLU A 79 -7.96 15.75 -5.65
C GLU A 79 -7.27 16.75 -4.70
N ARG A 80 -7.22 16.44 -3.39
CA ARG A 80 -6.53 17.31 -2.42
C ARG A 80 -5.03 17.28 -2.70
N PRO A 81 -4.37 18.43 -2.92
CA PRO A 81 -2.96 18.47 -3.25
C PRO A 81 -2.12 17.98 -2.08
N VAL A 82 -1.07 17.22 -2.38
CA VAL A 82 -0.10 16.72 -1.43
C VAL A 82 1.14 17.60 -1.50
N VAL A 83 1.60 18.09 -0.35
CA VAL A 83 2.87 18.81 -0.24
C VAL A 83 3.86 17.94 0.51
N ARG A 84 5.08 17.81 -0.04
CA ARG A 84 6.21 17.11 0.58
C ARG A 84 7.40 18.06 0.66
N LEU A 85 8.09 18.07 1.78
CA LEU A 85 9.40 18.70 1.91
C LEU A 85 10.45 17.60 1.71
N GLN A 86 11.42 17.84 0.84
CA GLN A 86 12.48 16.89 0.54
C GLN A 86 13.84 17.59 0.68
N ALA A 87 14.74 16.97 1.44
CA ALA A 87 16.12 17.40 1.53
C ALA A 87 16.87 17.00 0.25
N ASP A 88 17.57 17.95 -0.36
CA ASP A 88 18.38 17.76 -1.55
C ASP A 88 19.68 18.57 -1.42
N GLU A 89 20.82 17.87 -1.35
CA GLU A 89 22.16 18.46 -1.24
C GLU A 89 22.56 19.26 -2.50
N ALA A 90 21.91 19.02 -3.64
CA ALA A 90 22.14 19.82 -4.85
C ALA A 90 21.53 21.22 -4.75
N ILE A 91 20.59 21.44 -3.83
CA ILE A 91 19.96 22.74 -3.59
C ILE A 91 20.88 23.56 -2.70
N ALA A 92 21.31 24.73 -3.18
CA ALA A 92 22.06 25.66 -2.35
C ALA A 92 21.24 26.07 -1.11
N LEU A 93 21.91 26.27 0.02
CA LEU A 93 21.30 26.85 1.23
C LEU A 93 20.43 28.06 0.88
N LYS A 94 19.24 28.13 1.47
CA LYS A 94 18.24 29.19 1.28
C LYS A 94 17.60 29.24 -0.10
N HIS A 95 17.90 28.27 -0.96
CA HIS A 95 17.23 28.12 -2.23
C HIS A 95 16.10 27.11 -2.13
N ILE A 96 15.04 27.34 -2.91
CA ILE A 96 13.84 26.51 -2.92
C ILE A 96 13.55 26.17 -4.36
N GLN A 97 13.50 24.89 -4.66
CA GLN A 97 13.02 24.37 -5.92
C GLN A 97 11.73 23.62 -5.68
N ILE A 98 10.71 23.94 -6.48
CA ILE A 98 9.41 23.28 -6.39
C ILE A 98 9.22 22.48 -7.65
N GLU A 99 8.88 21.22 -7.43
CA GLU A 99 8.53 20.29 -8.49
C GLU A 99 7.04 19.97 -8.36
N ALA A 100 6.26 20.53 -9.29
CA ALA A 100 4.86 20.16 -9.46
C ALA A 100 4.79 18.89 -10.31
N ARG A 101 4.18 17.83 -9.78
CA ARG A 101 3.98 16.58 -10.47
C ARG A 101 2.49 16.35 -10.68
N TYR A 102 2.17 15.97 -11.90
CA TYR A 102 0.84 15.52 -12.30
C TYR A 102 0.81 14.01 -12.18
N GLN A 103 -0.14 13.49 -11.41
CA GLN A 103 -0.50 12.10 -11.53
C GLN A 103 -1.38 11.95 -12.78
N ASP A 104 -0.75 11.64 -13.92
CA ASP A 104 -1.41 11.16 -15.14
C ASP A 104 -2.32 9.98 -14.73
N ASN A 105 -3.60 10.24 -14.50
CA ASN A 105 -4.53 9.23 -14.06
C ASN A 105 -5.11 8.41 -15.22
N THR A 106 -4.59 8.61 -16.43
CA THR A 106 -4.97 7.86 -17.63
C THR A 106 -3.70 7.31 -18.29
N GLU A 107 -3.57 5.99 -18.26
CA GLU A 107 -2.74 5.17 -19.18
C GLU A 107 -1.19 5.21 -19.12
N GLN A 108 -0.54 6.06 -18.32
CA GLN A 108 0.95 6.09 -18.27
C GLN A 108 1.61 5.55 -16.99
N ALA A 109 0.86 5.17 -15.96
CA ALA A 109 1.43 4.53 -14.77
C ALA A 109 2.09 3.17 -15.05
N THR A 110 1.74 2.53 -16.17
CA THR A 110 2.41 1.33 -16.72
C THR A 110 3.66 1.66 -17.56
N GLN A 111 3.93 2.92 -17.90
CA GLN A 111 5.01 3.30 -18.84
C GLN A 111 6.18 4.10 -18.23
N ARG A 112 6.08 4.61 -16.99
CA ARG A 112 7.22 5.24 -16.29
C ARG A 112 8.06 4.29 -15.42
N TYR A 113 7.71 3.01 -15.34
CA TYR A 113 8.72 1.99 -15.06
C TYR A 113 9.60 1.83 -16.31
N ARG A 114 10.62 2.69 -16.46
CA ARG A 114 11.83 2.25 -17.15
C ARG A 114 12.64 1.48 -16.10
N PRO A 115 12.90 0.18 -16.28
CA PRO A 115 13.93 -0.49 -15.51
C PRO A 115 15.26 0.10 -15.97
N SER A 116 15.64 1.26 -15.43
CA SER A 116 16.91 1.88 -15.82
C SER A 116 18.11 1.07 -15.32
N GLN A 117 17.93 0.12 -14.40
CA GLN A 117 19.00 -0.77 -13.95
C GLN A 117 18.40 -2.10 -13.49
N LEU A 118 18.16 -3.05 -14.40
CA LEU A 118 18.09 -4.51 -14.17
C LEU A 118 18.00 -5.20 -15.54
N THR A 119 19.08 -5.90 -15.88
CA THR A 119 19.19 -7.03 -16.81
C THR A 119 17.87 -7.77 -17.08
N ASP A 120 17.52 -7.99 -18.35
CA ASP A 120 16.45 -8.86 -18.89
C ASP A 120 15.11 -8.89 -18.13
N ALA A 121 14.04 -8.40 -18.77
CA ALA A 121 12.66 -8.53 -18.26
C ALA A 121 12.30 -9.99 -17.91
N ASP A 122 12.85 -10.96 -18.66
CA ASP A 122 12.72 -12.39 -18.38
C ASP A 122 13.43 -12.81 -17.09
N ALA A 123 14.61 -12.25 -16.80
CA ALA A 123 15.32 -12.51 -15.55
C ALA A 123 14.57 -11.96 -14.33
N VAL A 124 13.95 -10.77 -14.47
CA VAL A 124 13.08 -10.20 -13.43
C VAL A 124 11.85 -11.08 -13.20
N ALA A 125 11.18 -11.50 -14.28
CA ALA A 125 10.01 -12.37 -14.17
C ALA A 125 10.36 -13.73 -13.54
N GLN A 126 11.52 -14.31 -13.88
CA GLN A 126 12.02 -15.54 -13.26
C GLN A 126 12.34 -15.33 -11.77
N ALA A 127 12.96 -14.21 -11.40
CA ALA A 127 13.27 -13.89 -10.01
C ALA A 127 11.99 -13.76 -9.17
N ILE A 128 10.97 -13.07 -9.67
CA ILE A 128 9.66 -12.93 -9.00
C ILE A 128 8.99 -14.29 -8.84
N ARG A 129 8.98 -15.12 -9.90
CA ARG A 129 8.43 -16.49 -9.84
C ARG A 129 9.17 -17.36 -8.82
N LYS A 130 10.49 -17.20 -8.71
CA LYS A 130 11.32 -17.96 -7.76
C LYS A 130 11.08 -17.55 -6.31
N LEU A 131 10.79 -16.27 -6.05
CA LEU A 131 10.48 -15.79 -4.70
C LEU A 131 9.12 -16.32 -4.21
N ASP A 132 8.18 -16.54 -5.13
CA ASP A 132 6.82 -17.01 -4.86
C ASP A 132 6.14 -16.19 -3.75
N ALA A 133 6.26 -14.87 -3.87
CA ALA A 133 5.71 -13.92 -2.89
C ALA A 133 4.19 -13.79 -3.02
N PHE A 134 3.54 -13.51 -1.90
CA PHE A 134 2.10 -13.40 -1.78
C PHE A 134 1.68 -12.39 -0.72
N LEU A 135 0.42 -11.95 -0.79
CA LEU A 135 -0.27 -11.25 0.28
C LEU A 135 -1.45 -12.08 0.78
N ILE A 136 -1.64 -12.11 2.09
CA ILE A 136 -2.88 -12.57 2.71
C ILE A 136 -3.71 -11.34 3.07
N VAL A 137 -4.85 -11.15 2.40
CA VAL A 137 -5.76 -10.01 2.61
C VAL A 137 -6.86 -10.41 3.60
N ASP A 138 -6.97 -9.68 4.71
CA ASP A 138 -7.92 -9.89 5.82
C ASP A 138 -7.98 -11.33 6.33
N GLY A 139 -6.87 -12.07 6.22
CA GLY A 139 -6.77 -13.46 6.64
C GLY A 139 -7.54 -14.46 5.78
N ARG A 140 -8.09 -14.04 4.64
CA ARG A 140 -9.03 -14.84 3.83
C ARG A 140 -8.56 -15.07 2.41
N GLU A 141 -8.11 -14.01 1.75
CA GLU A 141 -7.74 -14.05 0.35
C GLU A 141 -6.22 -14.12 0.20
N HIS A 142 -5.75 -14.98 -0.70
CA HIS A 142 -4.34 -15.16 -0.98
C HIS A 142 -4.05 -14.66 -2.39
N VAL A 143 -3.31 -13.56 -2.49
CA VAL A 143 -2.98 -12.91 -3.76
C VAL A 143 -1.51 -13.12 -4.10
N GLU A 144 -1.24 -13.77 -5.23
CA GLU A 144 0.13 -14.03 -5.68
C GLU A 144 0.75 -12.79 -6.36
N LEU A 145 1.98 -12.44 -5.96
CA LEU A 145 2.70 -11.30 -6.50
C LEU A 145 3.53 -11.73 -7.72
N ARG A 146 2.88 -11.81 -8.88
CA ARG A 146 3.52 -12.30 -10.14
C ARG A 146 4.08 -11.19 -11.03
N LYS A 147 3.78 -9.92 -10.75
CA LYS A 147 4.21 -8.76 -11.55
C LYS A 147 5.33 -7.99 -10.83
N SER A 148 6.17 -7.30 -11.59
CA SER A 148 7.18 -6.39 -11.01
C SER A 148 6.58 -5.09 -10.48
N LEU A 149 5.32 -4.82 -10.82
CA LEU A 149 4.53 -3.67 -10.41
C LEU A 149 3.12 -4.15 -10.11
N LEU A 150 2.62 -3.94 -8.89
CA LEU A 150 1.22 -4.18 -8.53
C LEU A 150 0.62 -2.97 -7.86
N THR A 151 -0.60 -2.59 -8.24
CA THR A 151 -1.34 -1.50 -7.60
C THR A 151 -2.38 -2.02 -6.61
N LEU A 152 -2.57 -1.28 -5.51
CA LEU A 152 -3.55 -1.56 -4.47
C LEU A 152 -4.47 -0.35 -4.27
N GLY A 153 -5.78 -0.57 -4.22
CA GLY A 153 -6.73 0.51 -3.98
C GLY A 153 -8.18 0.09 -4.19
N ARG A 154 -9.13 1.00 -3.95
CA ARG A 154 -10.57 0.68 -4.07
C ARG A 154 -11.11 0.67 -5.50
N HIS A 155 -10.36 1.22 -6.46
CA HIS A 155 -10.81 1.26 -7.85
C HIS A 155 -10.59 -0.12 -8.51
N GLU A 156 -11.45 -0.48 -9.44
CA GLU A 156 -11.40 -1.77 -10.15
C GLU A 156 -10.16 -1.94 -11.05
N ASP A 157 -9.54 -0.82 -11.45
CA ASP A 157 -8.30 -0.82 -12.26
C ASP A 157 -7.05 -1.22 -11.47
N ASN A 158 -7.15 -1.52 -10.16
CA ASN A 158 -6.01 -1.98 -9.39
C ASN A 158 -5.79 -3.48 -9.55
N ASP A 159 -4.53 -3.92 -9.46
CA ASP A 159 -4.22 -5.35 -9.42
C ASP A 159 -4.80 -6.04 -8.18
N ILE A 160 -4.86 -5.31 -7.06
CA ILE A 160 -5.46 -5.75 -5.80
C ILE A 160 -6.54 -4.74 -5.41
N VAL A 161 -7.79 -5.14 -5.60
CA VAL A 161 -8.96 -4.31 -5.34
C VAL A 161 -9.38 -4.47 -3.88
N LEU A 162 -9.39 -3.36 -3.14
CA LEU A 162 -9.77 -3.32 -1.73
C LEU A 162 -11.03 -2.48 -1.59
N GLU A 163 -12.19 -3.13 -1.58
CA GLU A 163 -13.50 -2.49 -1.59
C GLU A 163 -13.82 -1.82 -0.25
N SER A 164 -13.29 -0.61 -0.05
CA SER A 164 -13.64 0.22 1.09
C SER A 164 -13.61 1.71 0.75
N PRO A 165 -14.61 2.50 1.20
CA PRO A 165 -14.57 3.96 1.12
C PRO A 165 -13.41 4.59 1.89
N ALA A 166 -12.83 3.86 2.86
CA ALA A 166 -11.69 4.30 3.65
C ALA A 166 -10.37 4.28 2.84
N ILE A 167 -10.34 3.52 1.75
CA ILE A 167 -9.18 3.32 0.89
C ILE A 167 -9.23 4.27 -0.30
N SER A 168 -8.10 4.88 -0.66
CA SER A 168 -7.98 5.71 -1.86
C SER A 168 -8.18 4.88 -3.14
N ARG A 169 -8.59 5.52 -4.23
CA ARG A 169 -8.79 4.85 -5.54
C ARG A 169 -7.54 4.10 -5.99
N LYS A 170 -6.38 4.74 -5.88
CA LYS A 170 -5.05 4.13 -5.92
C LYS A 170 -4.37 4.48 -4.59
N HIS A 171 -4.21 3.50 -3.72
CA HIS A 171 -3.78 3.73 -2.34
C HIS A 171 -2.28 3.50 -2.20
N ALA A 172 -1.81 2.35 -2.67
CA ALA A 172 -0.43 1.94 -2.57
C ALA A 172 0.01 1.20 -3.83
N GLN A 173 1.32 1.02 -3.97
CA GLN A 173 1.91 0.23 -5.05
C GLN A 173 3.07 -0.61 -4.53
N LEU A 174 3.14 -1.86 -5.00
CA LEU A 174 4.29 -2.74 -4.81
C LEU A 174 5.19 -2.70 -6.02
N ARG A 175 6.49 -2.54 -5.79
CA ARG A 175 7.52 -2.56 -6.84
C ARG A 175 8.58 -3.59 -6.54
N TRP A 176 8.95 -4.37 -7.55
CA TRP A 176 10.11 -5.24 -7.50
C TRP A 176 11.39 -4.44 -7.77
N ARG A 177 12.25 -4.33 -6.75
CA ARG A 177 13.54 -3.64 -6.84
C ARG A 177 14.57 -4.39 -6.01
N TYR A 178 15.79 -4.48 -6.53
CA TYR A 178 16.93 -5.09 -5.83
C TYR A 178 16.64 -6.51 -5.29
N GLY A 179 15.79 -7.27 -5.99
CA GLY A 179 15.42 -8.64 -5.60
C GLY A 179 14.36 -8.74 -4.50
N ARG A 180 13.64 -7.66 -4.18
CA ARG A 180 12.59 -7.61 -3.15
C ARG A 180 11.40 -6.78 -3.58
N PHE A 181 10.27 -6.95 -2.90
CA PHE A 181 9.14 -6.05 -3.02
C PHE A 181 9.28 -4.86 -2.06
N ILE A 182 9.02 -3.67 -2.59
CA ILE A 182 8.96 -2.42 -1.84
C ILE A 182 7.56 -1.86 -2.00
N ILE A 183 6.88 -1.56 -0.89
CA ILE A 183 5.59 -0.88 -0.89
C ILE A 183 5.80 0.63 -0.87
N TYR A 184 4.97 1.34 -1.63
CA TYR A 184 4.93 2.79 -1.72
C TYR A 184 3.51 3.26 -1.42
N ASP A 185 3.35 4.20 -0.50
CA ASP A 185 2.09 4.94 -0.34
C ASP A 185 1.96 5.97 -1.47
N LEU A 186 0.80 6.02 -2.12
CA LEU A 186 0.55 6.93 -3.25
C LEU A 186 -0.14 8.23 -2.79
N GLY A 187 0.13 8.69 -1.56
CA GLY A 187 -0.56 9.84 -0.99
C GLY A 187 -1.98 9.49 -0.51
N SER A 188 -2.14 8.29 0.05
CA SER A 188 -3.45 7.80 0.45
C SER A 188 -4.05 8.63 1.59
N ARG A 189 -5.39 8.64 1.68
CA ARG A 189 -6.10 9.46 2.70
C ARG A 189 -5.83 8.97 4.12
N ALA A 190 -5.75 7.65 4.32
CA ALA A 190 -5.53 7.04 5.63
C ALA A 190 -4.05 6.79 5.93
N GLY A 191 -3.19 6.89 4.91
CA GLY A 191 -1.82 6.43 4.99
C GLY A 191 -1.70 4.91 4.86
N THR A 192 -0.50 4.47 4.52
CA THR A 192 -0.09 3.07 4.58
C THR A 192 0.74 2.86 5.84
N LEU A 193 0.35 1.89 6.67
CA LEU A 193 1.17 1.47 7.80
C LEU A 193 1.82 0.13 7.53
N VAL A 194 3.05 -0.06 7.98
CA VAL A 194 3.71 -1.36 8.04
C VAL A 194 4.17 -1.57 9.47
N ASN A 195 3.75 -2.67 10.10
CA ASN A 195 4.03 -2.98 11.50
C ASN A 195 3.70 -1.80 12.43
N ASP A 196 2.50 -1.22 12.26
CA ASP A 196 1.97 -0.06 12.98
C ASP A 196 2.73 1.27 12.80
N GLN A 197 3.69 1.32 11.87
CA GLN A 197 4.41 2.54 11.53
C GLN A 197 3.92 3.11 10.20
N LEU A 198 3.58 4.40 10.15
CA LEU A 198 3.24 5.10 8.90
C LEU A 198 4.46 5.17 7.98
N ILE A 199 4.29 4.79 6.71
CA ILE A 199 5.36 4.77 5.72
C ILE A 199 5.02 5.62 4.49
N THR A 200 6.07 6.04 3.79
CA THR A 200 6.00 6.54 2.41
C THR A 200 6.54 5.49 1.44
N GLU A 201 7.63 4.82 1.83
CA GLU A 201 8.15 3.61 1.21
C GLU A 201 8.65 2.63 2.27
N TYR A 202 8.58 1.33 1.99
CA TYR A 202 9.08 0.30 2.90
C TYR A 202 9.47 -0.97 2.15
N VAL A 203 10.66 -1.52 2.46
CA VAL A 203 11.13 -2.80 1.91
C VAL A 203 10.46 -3.93 2.68
N LEU A 204 9.62 -4.72 2.02
CA LEU A 204 8.86 -5.77 2.68
C LEU A 204 9.72 -6.98 3.02
N HIS A 205 9.41 -7.56 4.18
CA HIS A 205 9.97 -8.77 4.74
C HIS A 205 8.86 -9.78 5.06
N PRO A 206 9.10 -11.09 4.88
CA PRO A 206 8.11 -12.11 5.22
C PRO A 206 7.59 -11.96 6.66
N GLY A 207 6.27 -11.95 6.82
CA GLY A 207 5.58 -11.75 8.09
C GLY A 207 5.17 -10.30 8.36
N ASP A 208 5.61 -9.32 7.55
CA ASP A 208 5.21 -7.93 7.72
C ASP A 208 3.70 -7.75 7.57
N VAL A 209 3.14 -6.94 8.47
CA VAL A 209 1.73 -6.58 8.48
C VAL A 209 1.57 -5.19 7.89
N ILE A 210 0.85 -5.11 6.77
CA ILE A 210 0.53 -3.88 6.07
C ILE A 210 -0.92 -3.52 6.40
N THR A 211 -1.13 -2.33 6.97
CA THR A 211 -2.48 -1.83 7.27
C THR A 211 -2.83 -0.69 6.32
N LEU A 212 -3.90 -0.88 5.56
CA LEU A 212 -4.45 0.11 4.64
C LEU A 212 -5.87 0.48 5.10
N ALA A 213 -5.99 1.57 5.85
CA ALA A 213 -7.23 1.94 6.52
C ALA A 213 -7.83 0.79 7.35
N ASN A 214 -8.89 0.13 6.86
CA ASN A 214 -9.58 -0.97 7.55
C ASN A 214 -9.19 -2.37 7.03
N TYR A 215 -8.23 -2.46 6.10
CA TYR A 215 -7.71 -3.73 5.59
C TYR A 215 -6.37 -4.05 6.23
N THR A 216 -6.16 -5.33 6.53
CA THR A 216 -4.89 -5.87 7.00
C THR A 216 -4.37 -6.87 5.97
N LEU A 217 -3.18 -6.62 5.45
CA LEU A 217 -2.49 -7.49 4.51
C LEU A 217 -1.23 -8.04 5.16
N ILE A 218 -0.94 -9.32 5.00
CA ILE A 218 0.31 -9.93 5.50
C ILE A 218 1.16 -10.34 4.31
N TYR A 219 2.39 -9.85 4.25
CA TYR A 219 3.35 -10.23 3.21
C TYR A 219 4.05 -11.55 3.54
N GLY A 220 4.15 -12.43 2.55
CA GLY A 220 4.87 -13.69 2.66
C GLY A 220 5.69 -14.00 1.42
N GLU A 221 6.72 -14.82 1.58
CA GLU A 221 7.55 -15.32 0.50
C GLU A 221 7.59 -16.85 0.56
N GLY A 222 7.25 -17.49 -0.56
CA GLY A 222 7.40 -18.93 -0.74
C GLY A 222 8.84 -19.29 -1.12
N ALA A 223 9.83 -18.90 -0.30
CA ALA A 223 11.14 -19.54 -0.43
C ALA A 223 10.96 -21.03 -0.12
N ALA A 224 11.35 -21.90 -1.05
CA ALA A 224 11.34 -23.35 -0.97
C ALA A 224 11.95 -23.91 0.34
N THR A 225 11.20 -23.81 1.41
CA THR A 225 11.38 -24.47 2.69
C THR A 225 10.02 -25.12 2.92
N GLY A 226 9.95 -26.40 2.60
CA GLY A 226 8.71 -27.14 2.53
C GLY A 226 8.04 -27.24 3.89
N GLU A 227 7.16 -26.30 4.20
CA GLU A 227 6.09 -26.54 5.16
C GLU A 227 4.95 -25.55 4.88
N ARG A 228 4.04 -25.95 3.98
CA ARG A 228 2.68 -25.38 4.03
C ARG A 228 2.14 -25.69 5.42
N PRO A 229 1.73 -24.69 6.23
CA PRO A 229 0.90 -25.00 7.38
C PRO A 229 -0.38 -25.60 6.81
N ARG A 230 -0.55 -26.92 6.98
CA ARG A 230 -1.79 -27.58 6.61
C ARG A 230 -2.90 -26.85 7.38
N PRO A 231 -4.00 -26.47 6.74
CA PRO A 231 -5.18 -26.11 7.51
C PRO A 231 -5.46 -27.30 8.42
N GLN A 232 -5.46 -27.09 9.74
CA GLN A 232 -6.04 -28.05 10.66
C GLN A 232 -7.55 -28.01 10.43
N SER A 233 -8.00 -28.64 9.36
CA SER A 233 -9.39 -29.04 9.18
C SER A 233 -9.67 -30.07 10.26
N SER A 234 -10.23 -29.58 11.36
CA SER A 234 -11.37 -30.17 12.06
C SER A 234 -11.69 -31.60 11.64
N VAL A 235 -11.15 -32.58 12.37
CA VAL A 235 -11.75 -33.91 12.45
C VAL A 235 -12.96 -33.81 13.36
N LEU A 236 -14.12 -33.54 12.77
CA LEU A 236 -15.41 -33.91 13.35
C LEU A 236 -16.08 -34.89 12.38
N ASN A 237 -16.41 -36.06 12.96
CA ASN A 237 -17.30 -37.12 12.48
C ASN A 237 -16.62 -38.13 11.53
N GLY A 238 -16.73 -39.44 11.73
CA GLY A 238 -17.45 -40.21 12.73
C GLY A 238 -17.17 -41.69 12.53
N GLU A 239 -17.09 -42.44 13.63
CA GLU A 239 -17.13 -43.90 13.60
C GLU A 239 -18.61 -44.34 13.71
N GLU A 240 -19.21 -44.65 12.57
CA GLU A 240 -20.27 -45.64 12.40
C GLU A 240 -19.67 -47.01 12.77
N THR A 241 -20.26 -48.00 13.46
CA THR A 241 -21.64 -48.49 13.56
C THR A 241 -21.59 -49.65 14.58
N VAL A 242 -22.49 -49.72 15.56
CA VAL A 242 -23.18 -50.99 15.92
C VAL A 242 -24.51 -50.61 16.57
N ALA A 243 -25.58 -50.64 15.78
CA ALA A 243 -26.95 -50.71 16.29
C ALA A 243 -27.64 -51.95 15.70
N ARG A 244 -28.01 -52.87 16.59
CA ARG A 244 -29.11 -53.83 16.43
C ARG A 244 -29.85 -53.78 17.78
N PRO A 245 -31.19 -53.79 17.83
CA PRO A 245 -31.96 -54.92 17.31
C PRO A 245 -33.32 -54.55 16.68
N GLY A 246 -33.79 -55.42 15.78
CA GLY A 246 -35.14 -55.38 15.23
C GLY A 246 -35.68 -56.79 14.98
N THR A 247 -36.57 -57.21 15.89
CA THR A 247 -37.76 -58.08 15.69
C THR A 247 -37.67 -59.50 15.07
N THR A 248 -37.80 -60.50 15.97
CA THR A 248 -38.83 -61.59 16.08
C THR A 248 -39.15 -62.55 14.88
N PRO A 249 -39.81 -63.72 15.11
CA PRO A 249 -39.24 -65.07 15.25
C PRO A 249 -39.72 -66.06 14.14
N LEU A 250 -39.61 -67.39 14.39
CA LEU A 250 -40.20 -68.58 13.70
C LEU A 250 -39.12 -69.40 12.95
N ASN A 251 -38.92 -70.73 13.09
CA ASN A 251 -39.45 -71.83 13.88
C ASN A 251 -38.56 -73.08 13.63
N LYS A 252 -38.57 -74.01 14.59
CA LYS A 252 -38.27 -75.45 14.57
C LYS A 252 -37.56 -76.08 13.35
N ASP A 253 -36.51 -76.85 13.63
CA ASP A 253 -36.51 -78.33 13.62
C ASP A 253 -35.10 -78.80 14.08
N VAL A 254 -34.98 -79.51 15.22
CA VAL A 254 -34.81 -80.97 15.31
C VAL A 254 -33.64 -81.45 14.44
N ASP A 255 -32.49 -81.85 14.99
CA ASP A 255 -32.30 -83.23 15.45
C ASP A 255 -30.91 -83.48 16.09
N HIS A 256 -30.94 -84.45 17.01
CA HIS A 256 -29.94 -85.43 17.47
C HIS A 256 -28.48 -85.21 17.05
N SER A 257 -27.45 -85.33 17.89
CA SER A 257 -27.06 -86.49 18.73
C SER A 257 -25.60 -86.19 19.10
N ASP A 258 -25.17 -86.22 20.36
CA ASP A 258 -24.82 -87.41 21.15
C ASP A 258 -23.30 -87.44 21.39
N GLN A 259 -22.95 -87.92 22.59
CA GLN A 259 -21.64 -88.35 23.08
C GLN A 259 -20.56 -87.26 23.24
N GLY A 260 -20.00 -86.98 24.42
CA GLY A 260 -19.97 -87.77 25.65
C GLY A 260 -18.52 -87.94 26.09
N ASN A 261 -18.30 -87.68 27.39
CA ASN A 261 -17.31 -88.34 28.24
C ASN A 261 -15.81 -88.06 27.97
N VAL A 262 -14.92 -87.90 28.96
CA VAL A 262 -14.91 -88.15 30.42
C VAL A 262 -14.02 -87.08 31.05
#